data_AF-A0A552KYV4-F1
#
_entry.id   AF-A0A552KYV4-F1
#
_cell.length_a   1.000
_cell.length_b   1.000
_cell.length_c   1.000
_cell.angle_alpha   90.00
_cell.angle_beta   90.00
_cell.angle_gamma   90.00
#
_symmetry.space_group_name_H-M   'P 1'
#
loop_
_entity.id
_entity.type
_entity.pdbx_description
1 polymer ?
#
loop_
_entity_poly.entity_id
_entity_poly.type
_entity_poly.pdbx_seq_one_letter_code
_entity_poly.pdbx_strand_id
1 'polypeptide(L)'
;MLTPESLPPYTVRLKLIYGSGTGFFVGQGLILTCLHVVKDARDNRETIEIIWQGQISGAKIIHLPNLDGIDLALLQLNSSLDHKYVDFDHDLQLTDKLYTFGYTNKYPNGDPSDFEYIGLTGDENPLIKFKLGQVQPGFSGSPLVNLRTGKVCGVVNITRDEYSDLGGRAIPVQTIFKYFPQLQPQKNAHNPFKPTSGGIKEIQQIFGRKQEIKDIFEVLNSGSSAAIIGERGTGKTTLLWGIYHQAREYLLSHRQPLYLNLEGLAGDKDFYYELCHQIGIAANYDKPLKGTRLTRELEKHKILLLLDVVDNMTQKYFSYQLRSQLRELANRPDPPLRLVVAANRSLDVLFPDNKGGDSPFEGICQQFPIKLWDEAKIKEFISHRLSQTGVTFTEEEISSLVRQSQGKPREVMQSCFKLYQTKVNNSASRT
;
A
#
# COMPACT_ATOMS: atom_id res chain seq x y z
N MET A 1 -7.90 -1.57 -19.12
CA MET A 1 -9.31 -1.74 -19.53
C MET A 1 -9.63 -3.21 -19.44
N LEU A 2 -10.79 -3.56 -18.88
CA LEU A 2 -11.27 -4.94 -18.81
C LEU A 2 -11.74 -5.40 -20.20
N THR A 3 -11.29 -6.58 -20.61
CA THR A 3 -11.76 -7.31 -21.80
C THR A 3 -12.38 -8.64 -21.37
N PRO A 4 -13.10 -9.34 -22.26
CA PRO A 4 -13.64 -10.67 -21.97
C PRO A 4 -12.61 -11.66 -21.39
N GLU A 5 -11.39 -11.64 -21.92
CA GLU A 5 -10.29 -12.51 -21.51
C GLU A 5 -9.67 -12.10 -20.17
N SER A 6 -9.71 -10.81 -19.83
CA SER A 6 -9.07 -10.28 -18.63
C SER A 6 -10.00 -10.25 -17.40
N LEU A 7 -11.31 -10.48 -17.57
CA LEU A 7 -12.28 -10.40 -16.48
C LEU A 7 -12.23 -11.55 -15.45
N PRO A 8 -12.01 -12.83 -15.81
CA PRO A 8 -12.09 -13.94 -14.87
C PRO A 8 -11.21 -13.80 -13.60
N PRO A 9 -9.99 -13.23 -13.65
CA PRO A 9 -9.20 -12.97 -12.45
C PRO A 9 -9.83 -12.02 -11.42
N TYR A 10 -10.85 -11.24 -11.80
CA TYR A 10 -11.53 -10.28 -10.92
C TYR A 10 -12.78 -10.86 -10.26
N THR A 11 -13.27 -12.00 -10.73
CA THR A 11 -14.49 -12.65 -10.27
C THR A 11 -14.18 -13.80 -9.32
N VAL A 12 -15.08 -14.07 -8.38
CA VAL A 12 -14.94 -15.15 -7.41
C VAL A 12 -16.22 -15.98 -7.35
N ARG A 13 -16.06 -17.29 -7.12
CA ARG A 13 -17.19 -18.16 -6.83
C ARG A 13 -17.46 -18.13 -5.34
N LEU A 14 -18.71 -17.85 -4.99
CA LEU A 14 -19.22 -17.94 -3.62
C LEU A 14 -19.90 -19.29 -3.46
N LYS A 15 -19.47 -20.08 -2.48
CA LYS A 15 -20.09 -21.36 -2.14
C LYS A 15 -20.68 -21.28 -0.73
N LEU A 16 -21.96 -21.57 -0.66
CA LEU A 16 -22.77 -21.64 0.55
C LEU A 16 -23.28 -23.07 0.72
N ILE A 17 -23.80 -23.39 1.91
CA ILE A 17 -24.35 -24.73 2.20
C ILE A 17 -25.48 -25.07 1.23
N TYR A 18 -26.39 -24.12 0.99
CA TYR A 18 -27.62 -24.32 0.21
C TYR A 18 -27.57 -23.71 -1.19
N GLY A 19 -26.42 -23.18 -1.63
CA GLY A 19 -26.32 -22.53 -2.93
C GLY A 19 -24.92 -22.09 -3.32
N SER A 20 -24.80 -21.54 -4.52
CA SER A 20 -23.60 -20.85 -4.97
C SER A 20 -23.97 -19.64 -5.81
N GLY A 21 -23.05 -18.70 -5.91
CA GLY A 21 -23.21 -17.54 -6.78
C GLY A 21 -21.88 -16.88 -7.10
N THR A 22 -21.95 -15.67 -7.61
CA THR A 22 -20.76 -14.92 -8.03
C THR A 22 -20.56 -13.70 -7.16
N GLY A 23 -19.30 -13.36 -6.89
CA GLY A 23 -18.90 -12.04 -6.46
C GLY A 23 -17.73 -11.56 -7.31
N PHE A 24 -17.27 -10.33 -7.07
CA PHE A 24 -16.05 -9.81 -7.68
C PHE A 24 -15.34 -8.82 -6.79
N PHE A 25 -14.04 -8.67 -6.98
CA PHE A 25 -13.20 -7.83 -6.17
C PHE A 25 -13.39 -6.34 -6.51
N VAL A 26 -13.67 -5.53 -5.49
CA VAL A 26 -13.96 -4.08 -5.59
C VAL A 26 -13.01 -3.19 -4.77
N GLY A 27 -12.04 -3.82 -4.11
CA GLY A 27 -10.99 -3.20 -3.31
C GLY A 27 -10.15 -4.28 -2.65
N GLN A 28 -9.09 -3.92 -1.92
CA GLN A 28 -8.21 -4.89 -1.28
C GLN A 28 -8.98 -5.79 -0.30
N GLY A 29 -9.10 -7.08 -0.62
CA GLY A 29 -9.85 -8.06 0.17
C GLY A 29 -11.37 -7.85 0.21
N LEU A 30 -11.92 -6.92 -0.59
CA LEU A 30 -13.33 -6.58 -0.63
C LEU A 30 -14.03 -7.22 -1.83
N ILE A 31 -15.15 -7.89 -1.59
CA ILE A 31 -15.95 -8.56 -2.62
C ILE A 31 -17.37 -7.99 -2.62
N LEU A 32 -17.86 -7.56 -3.77
CA LEU A 32 -19.26 -7.17 -3.97
C LEU A 32 -20.05 -8.33 -4.60
N THR A 33 -21.28 -8.53 -4.13
CA THR A 33 -22.23 -9.53 -4.64
C THR A 33 -23.68 -9.09 -4.38
N CYS A 34 -24.65 -9.90 -4.80
CA CYS A 34 -26.06 -9.71 -4.46
C CYS A 34 -26.38 -10.23 -3.06
N LEU A 35 -27.31 -9.57 -2.38
CA LEU A 35 -27.72 -9.96 -1.02
C LEU A 35 -28.38 -11.33 -1.00
N HIS A 36 -29.25 -11.65 -1.96
CA HIS A 36 -29.94 -12.94 -2.01
C HIS A 36 -28.96 -14.12 -2.18
N VAL A 37 -27.77 -13.89 -2.75
CA VAL A 37 -26.74 -14.93 -2.88
C VAL A 37 -26.17 -15.31 -1.52
N VAL A 38 -26.10 -14.36 -0.58
CA VAL A 38 -25.47 -14.53 0.75
C VAL A 38 -26.46 -14.47 1.91
N LYS A 39 -27.76 -14.43 1.63
CA LYS A 39 -28.82 -14.26 2.63
C LYS A 39 -28.81 -15.39 3.67
N ASP A 40 -28.63 -16.63 3.23
CA ASP A 40 -28.62 -17.78 4.15
C ASP A 40 -27.40 -17.76 5.10
N ALA A 41 -26.23 -17.35 4.60
CA ALA A 41 -25.03 -17.20 5.43
C ALA A 41 -25.19 -16.07 6.46
N ARG A 42 -25.93 -15.00 6.12
CA ARG A 42 -26.29 -13.93 7.07
C ARG A 42 -27.16 -14.48 8.19
N ASP A 43 -28.24 -15.17 7.84
CA ASP A 43 -29.25 -15.62 8.79
C ASP A 43 -28.69 -16.68 9.75
N ASN A 44 -27.75 -17.51 9.28
CA ASN A 44 -27.07 -18.54 10.07
C ASN A 44 -25.72 -18.11 10.68
N ARG A 45 -25.26 -16.87 10.44
CA ARG A 45 -23.95 -16.32 10.87
C ARG A 45 -22.74 -17.17 10.44
N GLU A 46 -22.78 -17.69 9.23
CA GLU A 46 -21.76 -18.59 8.70
C GLU A 46 -20.66 -17.85 7.93
N THR A 47 -19.51 -18.52 7.78
CA THR A 47 -18.44 -18.03 6.90
C THR A 47 -18.71 -18.47 5.47
N ILE A 48 -18.62 -17.54 4.52
CA ILE A 48 -18.83 -17.82 3.10
C ILE A 48 -17.52 -18.39 2.52
N GLU A 49 -17.58 -19.55 1.85
CA GLU A 49 -16.42 -20.09 1.16
C GLU A 49 -16.24 -19.40 -0.20
N ILE A 50 -15.04 -18.89 -0.44
CA ILE A 50 -14.62 -18.22 -1.67
C ILE A 50 -13.69 -19.14 -2.42
N ILE A 51 -14.00 -19.44 -3.68
CA ILE A 51 -13.13 -20.17 -4.58
C ILE A 51 -12.67 -19.20 -5.68
N TRP A 52 -11.36 -18.98 -5.75
CA TRP A 52 -10.74 -18.05 -6.69
C TRP A 52 -9.45 -18.64 -7.26
N GLN A 53 -9.38 -18.84 -8.58
CA GLN A 53 -8.20 -19.42 -9.27
C GLN A 53 -7.65 -20.70 -8.62
N GLY A 54 -8.53 -21.57 -8.11
CA GLY A 54 -8.17 -22.80 -7.41
C GLY A 54 -7.77 -22.62 -5.94
N GLN A 55 -7.66 -21.39 -5.45
CA GLN A 55 -7.47 -21.07 -4.04
C GLN A 55 -8.82 -21.00 -3.31
N ILE A 56 -8.82 -21.44 -2.06
CA ILE A 56 -9.99 -21.43 -1.17
C ILE A 56 -9.71 -20.49 0.00
N SER A 57 -10.63 -19.57 0.28
CA SER A 57 -10.57 -18.66 1.43
C SER A 57 -11.97 -18.51 2.04
N GLY A 58 -12.04 -18.09 3.30
CA GLY A 58 -13.29 -17.64 3.91
C GLY A 58 -13.53 -16.14 3.68
N ALA A 59 -14.80 -15.72 3.69
CA ALA A 59 -15.21 -14.33 3.74
C ALA A 59 -16.37 -14.11 4.72
N LYS A 60 -16.48 -12.88 5.21
CA LYS A 60 -17.57 -12.43 6.10
C LYS A 60 -18.28 -11.23 5.50
N ILE A 61 -19.58 -11.15 5.73
CA ILE A 61 -20.38 -9.98 5.39
C ILE A 61 -19.96 -8.84 6.32
N ILE A 62 -19.52 -7.70 5.77
CA ILE A 62 -19.12 -6.52 6.54
C ILE A 62 -20.09 -5.35 6.41
N HIS A 63 -20.88 -5.31 5.33
CA HIS A 63 -21.87 -4.27 5.13
C HIS A 63 -23.06 -4.82 4.36
N LEU A 64 -24.24 -4.56 4.90
CA LEU A 64 -25.53 -4.77 4.27
C LEU A 64 -26.26 -3.43 4.25
N PRO A 65 -26.78 -2.99 3.10
CA PRO A 65 -27.70 -1.88 3.05
C PRO A 65 -28.86 -2.13 4.03
N ASN A 66 -28.95 -1.37 5.12
CA ASN A 66 -30.18 -1.30 5.90
C ASN A 66 -31.18 -0.52 5.07
N LEU A 67 -32.34 -1.15 4.77
CA LEU A 67 -33.60 -0.63 4.19
C LEU A 67 -34.04 -1.51 3.01
N ASP A 68 -35.30 -1.95 3.09
CA ASP A 68 -36.01 -2.93 2.26
C ASP A 68 -36.08 -2.61 0.75
N GLY A 69 -34.95 -2.47 0.05
CA GLY A 69 -35.02 -2.14 -1.38
C GLY A 69 -33.88 -2.57 -2.28
N ILE A 70 -32.67 -2.87 -1.78
CA ILE A 70 -31.51 -3.11 -2.67
C ILE A 70 -30.79 -4.40 -2.35
N ASP A 71 -30.62 -5.20 -3.40
CA ASP A 71 -30.07 -6.53 -3.37
C ASP A 71 -28.54 -6.54 -3.59
N LEU A 72 -27.81 -5.94 -2.65
CA LEU A 72 -26.33 -5.91 -2.62
C LEU A 72 -25.78 -6.28 -1.24
N ALA A 73 -24.60 -6.91 -1.24
CA ALA A 73 -23.82 -7.20 -0.03
C ALA A 73 -22.32 -6.99 -0.28
N LEU A 74 -21.62 -6.46 0.73
CA LEU A 74 -20.17 -6.30 0.72
C LEU A 74 -19.53 -7.28 1.70
N LEU A 75 -18.60 -8.08 1.19
CA LEU A 75 -17.87 -9.10 1.94
C LEU A 75 -16.39 -8.69 2.10
N GLN A 76 -15.77 -9.19 3.16
CA GLN A 76 -14.34 -9.08 3.45
C GLN A 76 -13.72 -10.47 3.53
N LEU A 77 -12.61 -10.68 2.83
CA LEU A 77 -11.80 -11.90 2.97
C LEU A 77 -11.23 -12.03 4.39
N ASN A 78 -11.27 -13.25 4.93
CA ASN A 78 -10.66 -13.59 6.22
C ASN A 78 -9.12 -13.65 6.14
N SER A 79 -8.57 -13.91 4.95
CA SER A 79 -7.13 -14.01 4.70
C SER A 79 -6.77 -13.28 3.41
N SER A 80 -5.55 -12.73 3.35
CA SER A 80 -5.11 -11.95 2.21
C SER A 80 -4.89 -12.86 0.98
N LEU A 81 -5.50 -12.50 -0.14
CA LEU A 81 -5.21 -13.05 -1.46
C LEU A 81 -4.56 -11.95 -2.32
N ASP A 82 -3.59 -12.32 -3.17
CA ASP A 82 -2.96 -11.39 -4.11
C ASP A 82 -3.82 -11.25 -5.37
N HIS A 83 -4.85 -10.41 -5.27
CA HIS A 83 -5.83 -10.20 -6.32
C HIS A 83 -5.88 -8.74 -6.76
N LYS A 84 -6.29 -8.52 -8.02
CA LYS A 84 -6.68 -7.19 -8.51
C LYS A 84 -8.17 -6.96 -8.23
N TYR A 85 -8.63 -5.72 -8.39
CA TYR A 85 -10.04 -5.35 -8.25
C TYR A 85 -10.44 -4.40 -9.38
N VAL A 86 -11.75 -4.35 -9.66
CA VAL A 86 -12.30 -3.65 -10.82
C VAL A 86 -12.39 -2.13 -10.59
N ASP A 87 -12.37 -1.38 -11.69
CA ASP A 87 -12.81 0.01 -11.74
C ASP A 87 -14.29 0.10 -12.15
N PHE A 88 -14.96 1.12 -11.65
CA PHE A 88 -16.35 1.43 -11.99
C PHE A 88 -16.47 2.58 -12.98
N ASP A 89 -17.48 2.50 -13.85
CA ASP A 89 -17.94 3.62 -14.67
C ASP A 89 -19.47 3.61 -14.72
N HIS A 90 -20.06 4.79 -14.78
CA HIS A 90 -21.50 4.97 -14.79
C HIS A 90 -22.01 5.38 -16.18
N ASP A 91 -21.09 5.63 -17.13
CA ASP A 91 -21.41 5.95 -18.52
C ASP A 91 -21.97 4.72 -19.28
N LEU A 92 -23.20 4.87 -19.77
CA LEU A 92 -23.94 3.87 -20.53
C LEU A 92 -24.67 4.55 -21.68
N GLN A 93 -24.44 4.06 -22.89
CA GLN A 93 -25.10 4.50 -24.11
C GLN A 93 -25.91 3.36 -24.68
N LEU A 94 -27.10 3.67 -25.23
CA LEU A 94 -27.95 2.66 -25.87
C LEU A 94 -27.14 1.83 -26.84
N THR A 95 -27.35 0.52 -26.83
CA THR A 95 -26.64 -0.50 -27.63
C THR A 95 -25.18 -0.77 -27.24
N ASP A 96 -24.68 -0.18 -26.14
CA ASP A 96 -23.38 -0.56 -25.57
C ASP A 96 -23.33 -2.09 -25.34
N LYS A 97 -22.24 -2.71 -25.80
CA LYS A 97 -21.98 -4.13 -25.58
C LYS A 97 -21.53 -4.33 -24.15
N LEU A 98 -22.23 -5.22 -23.46
CA LEU A 98 -21.96 -5.57 -22.08
C LEU A 98 -21.45 -7.00 -22.01
N TYR A 99 -20.65 -7.29 -21.00
CA TYR A 99 -20.08 -8.62 -20.79
C TYR A 99 -20.07 -8.97 -19.30
N THR A 100 -20.24 -10.24 -19.01
CA THR A 100 -20.08 -10.77 -17.66
C THR A 100 -19.34 -12.10 -17.66
N PHE A 101 -18.80 -12.45 -16.50
CA PHE A 101 -18.27 -13.77 -16.21
C PHE A 101 -18.74 -14.16 -14.81
N GLY A 102 -19.38 -15.32 -14.69
CA GLY A 102 -19.97 -15.77 -13.43
C GLY A 102 -20.04 -17.28 -13.30
N TYR A 103 -20.26 -17.77 -12.09
CA TYR A 103 -20.17 -19.18 -11.74
C TYR A 103 -21.57 -19.79 -11.60
N THR A 104 -22.05 -20.36 -12.70
CA THR A 104 -23.35 -21.05 -12.74
C THR A 104 -23.27 -22.46 -12.16
N ASN A 105 -24.42 -23.06 -11.85
CA ASN A 105 -24.46 -24.45 -11.35
C ASN A 105 -23.90 -25.45 -12.37
N LYS A 106 -24.08 -25.19 -13.67
CA LYS A 106 -23.56 -26.04 -14.76
C LYS A 106 -22.07 -25.82 -15.02
N TYR A 107 -21.60 -24.60 -14.81
CA TYR A 107 -20.22 -24.20 -15.09
C TYR A 107 -19.54 -23.67 -13.81
N PRO A 108 -19.13 -24.59 -12.90
CA PRO A 108 -18.53 -24.25 -11.60
C PRO A 108 -17.18 -23.53 -11.71
N ASN A 109 -16.55 -23.54 -12.89
CA ASN A 109 -15.29 -22.84 -13.18
C ASN A 109 -15.50 -21.47 -13.84
N GLY A 110 -16.76 -21.06 -13.99
CA GLY A 110 -17.15 -19.81 -14.60
C GLY A 110 -17.64 -19.98 -16.04
N ASP A 111 -18.54 -19.09 -16.44
CA ASP A 111 -19.22 -19.05 -17.73
C ASP A 111 -19.26 -17.60 -18.20
N PRO A 112 -18.88 -17.30 -19.45
CA PRO A 112 -19.03 -15.96 -20.02
C PRO A 112 -20.44 -15.74 -20.57
N SER A 113 -20.90 -14.49 -20.61
CA SER A 113 -22.09 -14.11 -21.36
C SER A 113 -22.00 -12.66 -21.81
N ASP A 114 -22.48 -12.38 -23.03
CA ASP A 114 -22.51 -11.05 -23.62
C ASP A 114 -23.95 -10.56 -23.79
N PHE A 115 -24.12 -9.24 -23.65
CA PHE A 115 -25.42 -8.58 -23.66
C PHE A 115 -25.34 -7.25 -24.41
N GLU A 116 -26.51 -6.66 -24.64
CA GLU A 116 -26.63 -5.32 -25.16
C GLU A 116 -27.51 -4.47 -24.25
N TYR A 117 -27.01 -3.29 -23.88
CA TYR A 117 -27.75 -2.33 -23.06
C TYR A 117 -28.95 -1.73 -23.82
N ILE A 118 -30.11 -1.69 -23.17
CA ILE A 118 -31.34 -1.15 -23.78
C ILE A 118 -32.00 -0.01 -22.99
N GLY A 119 -31.53 0.30 -21.79
CA GLY A 119 -32.06 1.40 -20.98
C GLY A 119 -32.13 1.10 -19.49
N LEU A 120 -32.52 2.09 -18.71
CA LEU A 120 -32.83 1.95 -17.29
C LEU A 120 -34.33 1.66 -17.10
N THR A 121 -34.69 0.97 -16.01
CA THR A 121 -36.09 0.89 -15.57
C THR A 121 -36.56 2.24 -14.98
N GLY A 122 -37.88 2.46 -14.94
CA GLY A 122 -38.48 3.70 -14.44
C GLY A 122 -38.80 3.71 -12.94
N ASP A 123 -38.30 2.73 -12.19
CA ASP A 123 -38.54 2.57 -10.75
C ASP A 123 -37.68 3.57 -9.93
N GLU A 124 -37.99 3.77 -8.64
CA GLU A 124 -37.23 4.67 -7.74
C GLU A 124 -35.74 4.31 -7.66
N ASN A 125 -35.43 3.00 -7.67
CA ASN A 125 -34.08 2.48 -7.80
C ASN A 125 -33.96 1.84 -9.20
N PRO A 126 -33.54 2.60 -10.23
CA PRO A 126 -33.52 2.10 -11.60
C PRO A 126 -32.52 0.95 -11.75
N LEU A 127 -32.91 -0.06 -12.51
CA LEU A 127 -32.02 -1.16 -12.91
C LEU A 127 -31.59 -1.00 -14.36
N ILE A 128 -30.36 -1.35 -14.66
CA ILE A 128 -29.86 -1.53 -16.03
C ILE A 128 -30.63 -2.68 -16.64
N LYS A 129 -31.30 -2.45 -17.76
CA LYS A 129 -31.95 -3.48 -18.56
C LYS A 129 -31.08 -3.81 -19.76
N PHE A 130 -30.86 -5.09 -20.00
CA PHE A 130 -30.10 -5.59 -21.14
C PHE A 130 -30.80 -6.81 -21.77
N LYS A 131 -30.41 -7.15 -23.00
CA LYS A 131 -30.96 -8.25 -23.83
C LYS A 131 -29.81 -9.01 -24.50
N LEU A 132 -30.16 -10.05 -25.26
CA LEU A 132 -29.24 -11.03 -25.86
C LEU A 132 -28.55 -11.84 -24.77
N GLY A 133 -28.13 -13.06 -25.07
CA GLY A 133 -27.51 -13.91 -24.05
C GLY A 133 -28.50 -14.37 -22.96
N GLN A 134 -28.22 -15.55 -22.41
CA GLN A 134 -29.03 -16.12 -21.34
C GLN A 134 -28.45 -15.71 -19.99
N VAL A 135 -29.29 -15.25 -19.07
CA VAL A 135 -28.92 -15.06 -17.67
C VAL A 135 -29.41 -16.27 -16.87
N GLN A 136 -28.49 -17.20 -16.60
CA GLN A 136 -28.74 -18.40 -15.79
C GLN A 136 -28.51 -18.15 -14.28
N PRO A 137 -29.14 -18.97 -13.41
CA PRO A 137 -28.82 -19.01 -11.99
C PRO A 137 -27.31 -19.17 -11.73
N GLY A 138 -26.77 -18.31 -10.86
CA GLY A 138 -25.35 -18.22 -10.52
C GLY A 138 -24.62 -17.02 -11.12
N PHE A 139 -25.18 -16.37 -12.17
CA PHE A 139 -24.70 -15.05 -12.59
C PHE A 139 -25.03 -13.93 -11.61
N SER A 140 -26.00 -14.12 -10.72
CA SER A 140 -26.31 -13.12 -9.69
C SER A 140 -25.05 -12.76 -8.88
N GLY A 141 -24.81 -11.46 -8.75
CA GLY A 141 -23.62 -10.91 -8.11
C GLY A 141 -22.38 -10.80 -9.01
N SER A 142 -22.45 -11.23 -10.28
CA SER A 142 -21.35 -11.05 -11.24
C SER A 142 -21.21 -9.60 -11.71
N PRO A 143 -19.99 -9.15 -12.08
CA PRO A 143 -19.79 -7.82 -12.61
C PRO A 143 -20.35 -7.71 -14.04
N LEU A 144 -21.05 -6.63 -14.33
CA LEU A 144 -21.46 -6.28 -15.69
C LEU A 144 -20.50 -5.22 -16.22
N VAL A 145 -19.69 -5.59 -17.22
CA VAL A 145 -18.66 -4.73 -17.82
C VAL A 145 -19.21 -4.08 -19.08
N ASN A 146 -19.06 -2.77 -19.22
CA ASN A 146 -19.28 -2.08 -20.49
C ASN A 146 -18.00 -2.18 -21.33
N LEU A 147 -18.07 -2.87 -22.48
CA LEU A 147 -16.90 -3.11 -23.33
C LEU A 147 -16.36 -1.83 -23.98
N ARG A 148 -17.17 -0.77 -24.09
CA ARG A 148 -16.72 0.54 -24.60
C ARG A 148 -15.82 1.25 -23.60
N THR A 149 -16.15 1.21 -22.30
CA THR A 149 -15.36 1.88 -21.25
C THR A 149 -14.31 0.95 -20.62
N GLY A 150 -14.46 -0.36 -20.80
CA GLY A 150 -13.62 -1.39 -20.18
C GLY A 150 -13.72 -1.40 -18.66
N LYS A 151 -14.87 -0.99 -18.10
CA LYS A 151 -15.12 -0.83 -16.67
C LYS A 151 -16.45 -1.45 -16.27
N VAL A 152 -16.61 -1.77 -14.99
CA VAL A 152 -17.86 -2.32 -14.46
C VAL A 152 -18.91 -1.22 -14.39
N CYS A 153 -20.05 -1.44 -15.03
CA CYS A 153 -21.20 -0.53 -15.05
C CYS A 153 -22.35 -0.96 -14.13
N GLY A 154 -22.31 -2.19 -13.62
CA GLY A 154 -23.27 -2.67 -12.63
C GLY A 154 -23.00 -4.08 -12.13
N VAL A 155 -23.93 -4.60 -11.33
CA VAL A 155 -23.92 -5.97 -10.80
C VAL A 155 -25.12 -6.73 -11.35
N VAL A 156 -24.91 -7.86 -12.02
CA VAL A 156 -26.00 -8.70 -12.52
C VAL A 156 -26.87 -9.16 -11.34
N ASN A 157 -28.17 -8.92 -11.46
CA ASN A 157 -29.09 -9.05 -10.34
C ASN A 157 -30.15 -10.12 -10.56
N ILE A 158 -30.94 -9.99 -11.62
CA ILE A 158 -32.03 -10.93 -11.95
C ILE A 158 -32.08 -11.22 -13.44
N THR A 159 -32.46 -12.44 -13.77
CA THR A 159 -32.81 -12.85 -15.14
C THR A 159 -34.21 -12.34 -15.50
N ARG A 160 -34.46 -12.07 -16.78
CA ARG A 160 -35.81 -11.76 -17.28
C ARG A 160 -36.58 -13.00 -17.70
N ASP A 161 -35.85 -14.06 -18.04
CA ASP A 161 -36.37 -15.38 -18.35
C ASP A 161 -35.20 -16.36 -18.37
N GLU A 162 -35.31 -17.47 -17.64
CA GLU A 162 -34.21 -18.43 -17.50
C GLU A 162 -34.01 -19.31 -18.73
N TYR A 163 -34.93 -19.30 -19.71
CA TYR A 163 -34.96 -20.25 -20.82
C TYR A 163 -34.77 -19.57 -22.19
N SER A 164 -34.69 -18.24 -22.24
CA SER A 164 -34.52 -17.43 -23.45
C SER A 164 -33.45 -16.36 -23.30
N ASP A 165 -33.13 -15.69 -24.41
CA ASP A 165 -32.11 -14.64 -24.52
C ASP A 165 -32.67 -13.23 -24.23
N LEU A 166 -33.76 -13.14 -23.45
CA LEU A 166 -34.34 -11.87 -23.04
C LEU A 166 -33.40 -11.03 -22.16
N GLY A 167 -32.26 -11.59 -21.75
CA GLY A 167 -31.25 -10.96 -20.92
C GLY A 167 -31.71 -10.85 -19.47
N GLY A 168 -31.28 -9.78 -18.81
CA GLY A 168 -31.46 -9.60 -17.38
C GLY A 168 -31.57 -8.15 -16.95
N ARG A 169 -31.44 -7.97 -15.65
CA ARG A 169 -31.30 -6.66 -15.02
C ARG A 169 -30.06 -6.63 -14.14
N ALA A 170 -29.44 -5.46 -14.04
CA ALA A 170 -28.30 -5.23 -13.16
C ALA A 170 -28.52 -3.97 -12.31
N ILE A 171 -27.94 -3.99 -11.11
CA ILE A 171 -27.90 -2.83 -10.23
C ILE A 171 -26.81 -1.88 -10.73
N PRO A 172 -27.13 -0.63 -11.07
CA PRO A 172 -26.17 0.30 -11.65
C PRO A 172 -25.13 0.78 -10.62
N VAL A 173 -23.98 1.21 -11.13
CA VAL A 173 -22.89 1.79 -10.32
C VAL A 173 -23.34 2.96 -9.46
N GLN A 174 -24.24 3.82 -9.95
CA GLN A 174 -24.81 4.93 -9.16
C GLN A 174 -25.46 4.42 -7.87
N THR A 175 -26.15 3.28 -7.95
CA THR A 175 -26.77 2.63 -6.80
C THR A 175 -25.72 2.01 -5.89
N ILE A 176 -24.69 1.35 -6.44
CA ILE A 176 -23.56 0.84 -5.64
C ILE A 176 -22.95 1.99 -4.82
N PHE A 177 -22.67 3.12 -5.45
CA PHE A 177 -22.08 4.28 -4.83
C PHE A 177 -22.97 4.96 -3.78
N LYS A 178 -24.30 4.92 -3.95
CA LYS A 178 -25.25 5.44 -2.96
C LYS A 178 -25.18 4.66 -1.64
N TYR A 179 -25.01 3.33 -1.70
CA TYR A 179 -25.02 2.46 -0.51
C TYR A 179 -23.63 2.07 -0.01
N PHE A 180 -22.62 2.16 -0.87
CA PHE A 180 -21.21 1.94 -0.55
C PHE A 180 -20.37 3.13 -1.02
N PRO A 181 -20.50 4.33 -0.40
CA PRO A 181 -19.74 5.52 -0.78
C PRO A 181 -18.21 5.30 -0.76
N GLN A 182 -17.71 4.38 0.06
CA GLN A 182 -16.30 3.99 0.09
C GLN A 182 -15.79 3.38 -1.22
N LEU A 183 -16.68 2.89 -2.09
CA LEU A 183 -16.36 2.35 -3.41
C LEU A 183 -16.39 3.42 -4.51
N GLN A 184 -16.86 4.65 -4.21
CA GLN A 184 -16.77 5.74 -5.18
C GLN A 184 -15.29 6.05 -5.45
N PRO A 185 -14.89 6.19 -6.73
CA PRO A 185 -13.62 6.82 -7.08
C PRO A 185 -13.62 8.19 -6.43
N GLN A 186 -12.75 8.43 -5.45
CA GLN A 186 -12.74 9.68 -4.71
C GLN A 186 -12.46 10.83 -5.68
N LYS A 187 -13.51 11.57 -6.10
CA LYS A 187 -13.38 12.79 -6.92
C LYS A 187 -12.61 13.91 -6.18
N ASN A 188 -12.40 13.76 -4.87
CA ASN A 188 -11.51 14.58 -4.05
C ASN A 188 -10.27 13.79 -3.61
N ALA A 189 -9.60 13.13 -4.56
CA ALA A 189 -8.41 12.35 -4.31
C ALA A 189 -7.35 13.19 -3.58
N HIS A 190 -6.98 12.77 -2.37
CA HIS A 190 -5.68 13.16 -1.83
C HIS A 190 -4.62 12.81 -2.86
N ASN A 191 -3.84 13.81 -3.26
CA ASN A 191 -2.75 13.63 -4.22
C ASN A 191 -1.88 12.42 -3.81
N PRO A 192 -1.73 11.39 -4.67
CA PRO A 192 -1.06 10.14 -4.32
C PRO A 192 0.46 10.32 -4.11
N PHE A 193 1.01 11.46 -4.54
CA PHE A 193 2.42 11.81 -4.40
C PHE A 193 2.69 12.59 -3.10
N LYS A 194 2.24 12.02 -1.96
CA LYS A 194 2.52 12.53 -0.61
C LYS A 194 3.33 11.51 0.20
N PRO A 195 4.12 11.95 1.20
CA PRO A 195 4.43 13.35 1.52
C PRO A 195 5.45 13.96 0.54
N THR A 196 5.47 15.29 0.42
CA THR A 196 6.44 16.04 -0.41
C THR A 196 7.68 16.50 0.39
N SER A 197 7.69 16.25 1.69
CA SER A 197 8.79 16.52 2.61
C SER A 197 8.94 15.35 3.61
N GLY A 198 10.15 15.19 4.14
CA GLY A 198 10.48 14.06 5.02
C GLY A 198 10.57 12.72 4.28
N GLY A 199 10.72 11.64 5.05
CA GLY A 199 10.67 10.26 4.55
C GLY A 199 9.28 9.65 4.68
N ILE A 200 9.02 8.60 3.89
CA ILE A 200 7.80 7.81 3.97
C ILE A 200 7.94 6.83 5.14
N LYS A 201 7.03 6.92 6.12
CA LYS A 201 7.05 6.09 7.32
C LYS A 201 6.23 4.81 7.20
N GLU A 202 5.10 4.87 6.49
CA GLU A 202 4.16 3.74 6.37
C GLU A 202 4.68 2.69 5.39
N ILE A 203 4.80 1.44 5.85
CA ILE A 203 5.38 0.34 5.05
C ILE A 203 4.67 0.12 3.72
N GLN A 204 3.34 0.26 3.68
CA GLN A 204 2.53 0.10 2.46
C GLN A 204 2.79 1.20 1.42
N GLN A 205 3.35 2.33 1.86
CA GLN A 205 3.67 3.46 0.98
C GLN A 205 5.14 3.45 0.54
N ILE A 206 5.99 2.60 1.10
CA ILE A 206 7.40 2.50 0.69
C ILE A 206 7.46 1.80 -0.67
N PHE A 207 8.05 2.49 -1.65
CA PHE A 207 8.21 1.95 -3.00
C PHE A 207 9.65 1.51 -3.27
N GLY A 208 9.81 0.30 -3.79
CA GLY A 208 11.11 -0.27 -4.13
C GLY A 208 11.97 -0.59 -2.90
N ARG A 209 13.28 -0.39 -3.02
CA ARG A 209 14.30 -0.58 -1.96
C ARG A 209 14.44 -1.99 -1.38
N LYS A 210 13.76 -3.00 -1.94
CA LYS A 210 13.79 -4.39 -1.46
C LYS A 210 15.20 -4.98 -1.39
N GLN A 211 16.01 -4.76 -2.42
CA GLN A 211 17.38 -5.29 -2.47
C GLN A 211 18.27 -4.59 -1.43
N GLU A 212 18.20 -3.27 -1.34
CA GLU A 212 18.98 -2.50 -0.36
C GLU A 212 18.65 -2.91 1.08
N ILE A 213 17.37 -3.18 1.38
CA ILE A 213 16.94 -3.67 2.70
C ILE A 213 17.55 -5.05 2.98
N LYS A 214 17.49 -5.96 2.00
CA LYS A 214 18.05 -7.31 2.11
C LYS A 214 19.56 -7.28 2.37
N ASP A 215 20.30 -6.49 1.61
CA ASP A 215 21.76 -6.36 1.73
C ASP A 215 22.15 -5.82 3.13
N ILE A 216 21.38 -4.85 3.64
CA ILE A 216 21.60 -4.31 4.99
C ILE A 216 21.33 -5.37 6.06
N PHE A 217 20.25 -6.15 5.95
CA PHE A 217 19.98 -7.22 6.91
C PHE A 217 21.04 -8.32 6.90
N GLU A 218 21.63 -8.64 5.74
CA GLU A 218 22.75 -9.58 5.65
C GLU A 218 23.94 -9.13 6.51
N VAL A 219 24.30 -7.85 6.43
CA VAL A 219 25.38 -7.26 7.25
C VAL A 219 25.00 -7.17 8.73
N LEU A 220 23.74 -6.85 9.04
CA LEU A 220 23.28 -6.84 10.43
C LEU A 220 23.37 -8.25 11.05
N ASN A 221 22.98 -9.27 10.28
CA ASN A 221 23.02 -10.67 10.71
C ASN A 221 24.44 -11.24 10.79
N SER A 222 25.41 -10.69 10.06
CA SER A 222 26.82 -11.09 10.17
C SER A 222 27.54 -10.57 11.42
N GLY A 223 26.93 -9.65 12.17
CA GLY A 223 27.53 -9.05 13.36
C GLY A 223 28.01 -7.60 13.19
N SER A 224 27.92 -7.03 11.99
CA SER A 224 28.31 -5.65 11.69
C SER A 224 27.13 -4.68 11.73
N SER A 225 27.41 -3.38 11.85
CA SER A 225 26.43 -2.29 11.68
C SER A 225 26.44 -1.77 10.23
N ALA A 226 25.44 -0.98 9.85
CA ALA A 226 25.33 -0.44 8.49
C ALA A 226 25.24 1.10 8.49
N ALA A 227 25.77 1.71 7.43
CA ALA A 227 25.66 3.14 7.16
C ALA A 227 25.12 3.38 5.74
N ILE A 228 23.95 4.00 5.63
CA ILE A 228 23.32 4.40 4.38
C ILE A 228 23.89 5.76 3.98
N ILE A 229 24.62 5.80 2.86
CA ILE A 229 25.30 6.99 2.37
C ILE A 229 24.59 7.52 1.12
N GLY A 230 24.29 8.81 1.09
CA GLY A 230 23.87 9.47 -0.15
C GLY A 230 23.29 10.86 0.07
N GLU A 231 23.19 11.64 -0.99
CA GLU A 231 22.77 13.04 -0.88
C GLU A 231 21.35 13.23 -0.32
N ARG A 232 21.00 14.49 0.00
CA ARG A 232 19.64 14.85 0.41
C ARG A 232 18.64 14.47 -0.70
N GLY A 233 17.51 13.89 -0.31
CA GLY A 233 16.41 13.54 -1.22
C GLY A 233 16.54 12.18 -1.93
N THR A 234 17.59 11.41 -1.65
CA THR A 234 17.81 10.05 -2.21
C THR A 234 16.94 8.96 -1.58
N GLY A 235 16.28 9.25 -0.46
CA GLY A 235 15.35 8.34 0.22
C GLY A 235 15.93 7.57 1.42
N LYS A 236 17.02 8.05 2.02
CA LYS A 236 17.65 7.43 3.21
C LYS A 236 16.68 7.22 4.37
N THR A 237 15.94 8.26 4.77
CA THR A 237 14.94 8.17 5.84
C THR A 237 13.86 7.13 5.53
N THR A 238 13.38 7.07 4.29
CA THR A 238 12.41 6.04 3.85
C THR A 238 13.01 4.64 3.95
N LEU A 239 14.29 4.46 3.60
CA LEU A 239 14.99 3.18 3.74
C LEU A 239 15.14 2.77 5.22
N LEU A 240 15.44 3.72 6.12
CA LEU A 240 15.46 3.45 7.57
C LEU A 240 14.10 2.95 8.06
N TRP A 241 12.99 3.56 7.64
CA TRP A 241 11.64 3.07 7.99
C TRP A 241 11.35 1.68 7.42
N GLY A 242 11.82 1.39 6.20
CA GLY A 242 11.73 0.05 5.62
C GLY A 242 12.43 -1.01 6.47
N ILE A 243 13.61 -0.69 6.99
CA ILE A 243 14.38 -1.56 7.91
C ILE A 243 13.68 -1.65 9.26
N TYR A 244 13.19 -0.54 9.81
CA TYR A 244 12.47 -0.50 11.09
C TYR A 244 11.31 -1.49 11.12
N HIS A 245 10.44 -1.47 10.11
CA HIS A 245 9.26 -2.33 10.03
C HIS A 245 9.59 -3.81 9.82
N GLN A 246 10.69 -4.11 9.13
CA GLN A 246 11.09 -5.48 8.79
C GLN A 246 12.07 -6.09 9.80
N ALA A 247 12.59 -5.32 10.76
CA ALA A 247 13.60 -5.79 11.70
C ALA A 247 13.17 -7.05 12.49
N ARG A 248 11.88 -7.14 12.86
CA ARG A 248 11.36 -8.29 13.60
C ARG A 248 11.39 -9.59 12.79
N GLU A 249 11.23 -9.50 11.48
CA GLU A 249 11.15 -10.65 10.58
C GLU A 249 12.53 -11.07 10.05
N TYR A 250 13.40 -10.10 9.73
CA TYR A 250 14.64 -10.36 9.01
C TYR A 250 15.89 -10.47 9.91
N LEU A 251 15.84 -10.03 11.17
CA LEU A 251 16.96 -10.21 12.10
C LEU A 251 16.96 -11.63 12.68
N LEU A 252 18.10 -12.31 12.58
CA LEU A 252 18.31 -13.62 13.20
C LEU A 252 18.39 -13.54 14.73
N SER A 253 19.00 -12.48 15.25
CA SER A 253 19.00 -12.16 16.68
C SER A 253 18.00 -11.07 16.94
N HIS A 254 17.00 -11.34 17.80
CA HIS A 254 15.99 -10.36 18.14
C HIS A 254 16.62 -9.09 18.71
N ARG A 255 16.25 -7.94 18.13
CA ARG A 255 16.60 -6.61 18.60
C ARG A 255 15.40 -5.69 18.45
N GLN A 256 15.12 -4.89 19.47
CA GLN A 256 14.05 -3.88 19.40
C GLN A 256 14.49 -2.74 18.46
N PRO A 257 13.77 -2.47 17.35
CA PRO A 257 14.10 -1.35 16.49
C PRO A 257 13.70 -0.03 17.15
N LEU A 258 14.61 0.94 17.12
CA LEU A 258 14.42 2.28 17.68
C LEU A 258 14.93 3.31 16.69
N TYR A 259 14.11 4.31 16.37
CA TYR A 259 14.45 5.36 15.40
C TYR A 259 14.68 6.69 16.11
N LEU A 260 15.85 7.31 15.90
CA LEU A 260 16.16 8.67 16.34
C LEU A 260 16.54 9.56 15.16
N ASN A 261 15.93 10.74 15.09
CA ASN A 261 16.35 11.79 14.14
C ASN A 261 17.20 12.84 14.88
N LEU A 262 18.46 12.95 14.48
CA LEU A 262 19.41 13.87 15.12
C LEU A 262 19.23 15.33 14.69
N GLU A 263 18.38 15.63 13.70
CA GLU A 263 17.98 17.00 13.35
C GLU A 263 17.16 17.70 14.45
N GLY A 264 16.43 16.92 15.26
CA GLY A 264 15.58 17.46 16.32
C GLY A 264 16.24 17.60 17.69
N LEU A 265 17.51 17.20 17.86
CA LEU A 265 18.17 17.11 19.17
C LEU A 265 19.18 18.26 19.37
N ALA A 266 19.12 18.93 20.51
CA ALA A 266 19.98 20.06 20.86
C ALA A 266 21.39 19.65 21.36
N GLY A 267 21.67 18.34 21.50
CA GLY A 267 22.98 17.81 21.88
C GLY A 267 22.91 16.58 22.77
N ASP A 268 23.97 16.33 23.53
CA ASP A 268 24.12 15.13 24.36
C ASP A 268 22.94 14.84 25.28
N LYS A 269 22.46 15.85 26.01
CA LYS A 269 21.38 15.66 26.99
C LYS A 269 20.10 15.15 26.32
N ASP A 270 19.71 15.78 25.22
CA ASP A 270 18.57 15.39 24.41
C ASP A 270 18.75 13.98 23.87
N PHE A 271 19.94 13.64 23.37
CA PHE A 271 20.24 12.30 22.88
C PHE A 271 20.04 11.24 23.96
N TYR A 272 20.67 11.40 25.13
CA TYR A 272 20.57 10.41 26.21
C TYR A 272 19.14 10.31 26.74
N TYR A 273 18.45 11.44 26.88
CA TYR A 273 17.07 11.46 27.34
C TYR A 273 16.15 10.75 26.36
N GLU A 274 16.20 11.11 25.07
CA GLU A 274 15.33 10.53 24.05
C GLU A 274 15.59 9.03 23.85
N LEU A 275 16.86 8.61 23.84
CA LEU A 275 17.24 7.20 23.77
C LEU A 275 16.62 6.40 24.94
N CYS A 276 16.80 6.87 26.18
CA CYS A 276 16.24 6.18 27.34
C CYS A 276 14.71 6.19 27.33
N HIS A 277 14.11 7.34 27.02
CA HIS A 277 12.66 7.53 27.01
C HIS A 277 11.98 6.58 26.03
N GLN A 278 12.50 6.43 24.80
CA GLN A 278 11.93 5.52 23.81
C GLN A 278 12.10 4.03 24.16
N ILE A 279 13.13 3.67 24.93
CA ILE A 279 13.32 2.29 25.42
C ILE A 279 12.43 2.00 26.64
N GLY A 280 11.98 3.03 27.36
CA GLY A 280 11.28 2.90 28.64
C GLY A 280 12.23 2.83 29.84
N ILE A 281 13.47 3.30 29.70
CA ILE A 281 14.42 3.43 30.80
C ILE A 281 14.14 4.74 31.53
N ALA A 282 13.96 4.67 32.85
CA ALA A 282 13.74 5.86 33.68
C ALA A 282 14.93 6.84 33.55
N ALA A 283 14.66 8.02 32.98
CA ALA A 283 15.67 9.03 32.70
C ALA A 283 15.23 10.40 33.20
N ASN A 284 16.20 11.17 33.72
CA ASN A 284 16.02 12.57 34.08
C ASN A 284 16.76 13.43 33.04
N TYR A 285 16.07 14.42 32.48
CA TYR A 285 16.64 15.28 31.44
C TYR A 285 17.84 16.11 31.95
N ASP A 286 17.74 16.69 33.15
CA ASP A 286 18.80 17.51 33.74
C ASP A 286 20.03 16.69 34.16
N LYS A 287 19.80 15.42 34.53
CA LYS A 287 20.81 14.44 34.95
C LYS A 287 20.69 13.17 34.09
N PRO A 288 21.10 13.23 32.81
CA PRO A 288 20.91 12.13 31.87
C PRO A 288 21.69 10.88 32.30
N LEU A 289 21.10 9.72 32.05
CA LEU A 289 21.76 8.43 32.24
C LEU A 289 22.82 8.24 31.15
N LYS A 290 24.10 8.15 31.56
CA LYS A 290 25.25 8.03 30.65
C LYS A 290 26.34 7.13 31.24
N GLY A 291 27.39 6.87 30.46
CA GLY A 291 28.53 6.04 30.86
C GLY A 291 28.14 4.61 31.25
N THR A 292 28.79 4.05 32.26
CA THR A 292 28.60 2.66 32.71
C THR A 292 27.18 2.35 33.17
N ARG A 293 26.45 3.33 33.72
CA ARG A 293 25.06 3.12 34.15
C ARG A 293 24.12 2.91 32.96
N LEU A 294 24.26 3.74 31.92
CA LEU A 294 23.51 3.56 30.68
C LEU A 294 23.84 2.22 30.02
N THR A 295 25.13 1.86 30.01
CA THR A 295 25.60 0.60 29.44
C THR A 295 24.91 -0.61 30.05
N ARG A 296 24.84 -0.68 31.39
CA ARG A 296 24.17 -1.77 32.11
C ARG A 296 22.67 -1.86 31.82
N GLU A 297 22.01 -0.72 31.61
CA GLU A 297 20.59 -0.73 31.26
C GLU A 297 20.39 -1.21 29.81
N LEU A 298 21.16 -0.68 28.86
CA LEU A 298 21.04 -1.05 27.44
C LEU A 298 21.38 -2.53 27.18
N GLU A 299 22.25 -3.14 27.98
CA GLU A 299 22.55 -4.58 27.93
C GLU A 299 21.30 -5.47 28.13
N LYS A 300 20.25 -4.96 28.78
CA LYS A 300 18.99 -5.67 29.01
C LYS A 300 18.03 -5.62 27.81
N HIS A 301 18.20 -4.68 26.88
CA HIS A 301 17.17 -4.37 25.88
C HIS A 301 17.52 -4.74 24.43
N LYS A 302 18.79 -4.99 24.09
CA LYS A 302 19.26 -5.35 22.73
C LYS A 302 18.58 -4.53 21.62
N ILE A 303 19.12 -3.36 21.33
CA ILE A 303 18.49 -2.38 20.42
C ILE A 303 19.11 -2.46 19.03
N LEU A 304 18.27 -2.35 17.99
CA LEU A 304 18.66 -1.92 16.66
C LEU A 304 18.38 -0.41 16.59
N LEU A 305 19.42 0.40 16.69
CA LEU A 305 19.33 1.85 16.73
C LEU A 305 19.51 2.43 15.33
N LEU A 306 18.41 2.97 14.78
CA LEU A 306 18.38 3.66 13.50
C LEU A 306 18.59 5.16 13.74
N LEU A 307 19.74 5.69 13.32
CA LEU A 307 20.09 7.11 13.47
C LEU A 307 19.96 7.83 12.13
N ASP A 308 19.04 8.77 12.03
CA ASP A 308 18.91 9.64 10.87
C ASP A 308 19.69 10.95 11.06
N VAL A 309 20.22 11.48 9.95
CA VAL A 309 20.97 12.74 9.88
C VAL A 309 22.21 12.75 10.80
N VAL A 310 23.07 11.72 10.72
CA VAL A 310 24.27 11.63 11.58
C VAL A 310 25.32 12.70 11.31
N ASP A 311 25.22 13.41 10.18
CA ASP A 311 25.96 14.65 9.92
C ASP A 311 25.87 15.63 11.10
N ASN A 312 24.75 15.65 11.83
CA ASN A 312 24.61 16.55 12.97
C ASN A 312 25.57 16.24 14.13
N MET A 313 26.06 15.00 14.27
CA MET A 313 27.03 14.66 15.32
C MET A 313 28.40 15.33 15.11
N THR A 314 28.66 15.98 13.97
CA THR A 314 29.88 16.79 13.77
C THR A 314 29.79 18.15 14.46
N GLN A 315 28.62 18.54 14.95
CA GLN A 315 28.39 19.85 15.57
C GLN A 315 28.91 19.88 17.01
N LYS A 316 29.31 21.07 17.48
CA LYS A 316 29.95 21.28 18.80
C LYS A 316 29.14 20.82 20.02
N TYR A 317 27.82 20.70 19.88
CA TYR A 317 26.90 20.32 20.95
C TYR A 317 26.75 18.79 21.11
N PHE A 318 27.29 18.01 20.17
CA PHE A 318 27.49 16.58 20.34
C PHE A 318 28.94 16.31 20.72
N SER A 319 29.13 15.87 21.96
CA SER A 319 30.46 15.75 22.54
C SER A 319 31.22 14.55 21.98
N TYR A 320 32.53 14.58 22.20
CA TYR A 320 33.37 13.40 22.01
C TYR A 320 32.93 12.24 22.92
N GLN A 321 32.53 12.53 24.16
CA GLN A 321 32.14 11.52 25.13
C GLN A 321 30.90 10.73 24.66
N LEU A 322 29.93 11.41 24.05
CA LEU A 322 28.78 10.75 23.44
C LEU A 322 29.20 9.85 22.29
N ARG A 323 30.02 10.36 21.37
CA ARG A 323 30.50 9.60 20.20
C ARG A 323 31.29 8.36 20.61
N SER A 324 32.19 8.51 21.57
CA SER A 324 32.98 7.44 22.16
C SER A 324 32.08 6.38 22.84
N GLN A 325 31.10 6.81 23.64
CA GLN A 325 30.15 5.90 24.27
C GLN A 325 29.31 5.13 23.25
N LEU A 326 28.84 5.79 22.18
CA LEU A 326 28.10 5.13 21.11
C LEU A 326 28.94 4.04 20.42
N ARG A 327 30.21 4.35 20.13
CA ARG A 327 31.19 3.38 19.59
C ARG A 327 31.35 2.18 20.52
N GLU A 328 31.56 2.42 21.80
CA GLU A 328 31.75 1.38 22.83
C GLU A 328 30.54 0.44 22.96
N LEU A 329 29.32 0.98 22.86
CA LEU A 329 28.08 0.23 22.95
C LEU A 329 27.78 -0.61 21.71
N ALA A 330 28.38 -0.28 20.56
CA ALA A 330 28.20 -0.98 19.30
C ALA A 330 29.36 -1.92 18.95
N ASN A 331 30.57 -1.67 19.46
CA ASN A 331 31.79 -2.42 19.17
C ASN A 331 32.08 -3.52 20.21
N ARG A 332 31.20 -4.52 20.31
CA ARG A 332 31.33 -5.68 21.21
C ARG A 332 30.92 -6.97 20.48
N PRO A 333 31.33 -8.17 20.94
CA PRO A 333 30.91 -9.43 20.32
C PRO A 333 29.38 -9.61 20.26
N ASP A 334 28.69 -9.21 21.33
CA ASP A 334 27.22 -9.19 21.39
C ASP A 334 26.75 -7.82 21.91
N PRO A 335 26.74 -6.80 21.04
CA PRO A 335 26.62 -5.41 21.47
C PRO A 335 25.17 -5.09 21.88
N PRO A 336 24.97 -4.30 22.95
CA PRO A 336 23.65 -3.80 23.31
C PRO A 336 23.03 -2.93 22.20
N LEU A 337 23.85 -2.22 21.43
CA LEU A 337 23.41 -1.44 20.28
C LEU A 337 23.91 -2.07 18.98
N ARG A 338 23.02 -2.22 18.01
CA ARG A 338 23.38 -2.45 16.61
C ARG A 338 22.92 -1.25 15.80
N LEU A 339 23.78 -0.68 14.96
CA LEU A 339 23.50 0.60 14.34
C LEU A 339 23.07 0.45 12.88
N VAL A 340 22.10 1.27 12.47
CA VAL A 340 21.88 1.63 11.06
C VAL A 340 21.84 3.15 10.98
N VAL A 341 22.84 3.75 10.36
CA VAL A 341 22.99 5.21 10.33
C VAL A 341 22.73 5.77 8.94
N ALA A 342 22.14 6.96 8.82
CA ALA A 342 21.97 7.65 7.54
C ALA A 342 22.80 8.94 7.51
N ALA A 343 23.70 9.04 6.52
CA ALA A 343 24.62 10.15 6.35
C ALA A 343 24.52 10.74 4.92
N ASN A 344 24.77 12.04 4.77
CA ASN A 344 24.77 12.65 3.44
C ASN A 344 26.04 12.39 2.64
N ARG A 345 27.14 12.07 3.32
CA ARG A 345 28.46 11.80 2.75
C ARG A 345 29.08 10.61 3.47
N SER A 346 30.17 10.08 2.92
CA SER A 346 30.95 9.02 3.55
C SER A 346 31.32 9.39 4.98
N LEU A 347 31.29 8.40 5.87
CA LEU A 347 31.60 8.59 7.28
C LEU A 347 33.05 9.03 7.50
N ASP A 348 33.96 8.61 6.63
CA ASP A 348 35.39 8.97 6.68
C ASP A 348 35.60 10.46 6.37
N VAL A 349 34.67 11.07 5.63
CA VAL A 349 34.65 12.51 5.35
C VAL A 349 34.01 13.29 6.50
N LEU A 350 32.97 12.73 7.14
CA LEU A 350 32.27 13.40 8.25
C LEU A 350 33.06 13.33 9.57
N PHE A 351 33.80 12.25 9.80
CA PHE A 351 34.55 12.00 11.02
C PHE A 351 36.00 11.58 10.67
N PRO A 352 36.85 12.52 10.22
CA PRO A 352 38.23 12.21 9.83
C PRO A 352 39.13 11.91 11.05
N ASP A 353 40.08 10.99 10.88
CA ASP A 353 40.89 10.41 11.97
C ASP A 353 41.91 11.36 12.65
N ASN A 354 42.06 12.60 12.18
CA ASN A 354 43.09 13.50 12.69
C ASN A 354 42.49 14.84 13.16
N LYS A 355 42.72 15.15 14.44
CA LYS A 355 42.42 16.41 15.18
C LYS A 355 41.12 16.43 16.01
N GLY A 356 40.95 15.45 16.89
CA GLY A 356 40.22 15.67 18.15
C GLY A 356 38.79 15.15 18.24
N GLY A 357 38.42 14.10 17.50
CA GLY A 357 37.23 13.36 17.85
C GLY A 357 37.11 12.04 17.10
N ASP A 358 37.36 10.93 17.81
CA ASP A 358 37.19 9.57 17.28
C ASP A 358 35.82 9.41 16.61
N SER A 359 35.83 8.79 15.44
CA SER A 359 34.62 8.47 14.71
C SER A 359 33.75 7.50 15.54
N PRO A 360 32.45 7.81 15.76
CA PRO A 360 31.56 6.90 16.48
C PRO A 360 31.26 5.61 15.72
N PHE A 361 31.67 5.51 14.45
CA PHE A 361 31.25 4.46 13.51
C PHE A 361 32.41 3.70 12.87
N GLU A 362 33.65 4.14 13.07
CA GLU A 362 34.84 3.55 12.47
C GLU A 362 35.04 2.11 12.96
N GLY A 363 35.26 1.20 12.01
CA GLY A 363 35.39 -0.24 12.28
C GLY A 363 34.09 -0.94 12.68
N ILE A 364 32.94 -0.23 12.67
CA ILE A 364 31.64 -0.76 13.11
C ILE A 364 30.64 -0.79 11.95
N CYS A 365 30.54 0.31 11.21
CA CYS A 365 29.55 0.47 10.15
C CYS A 365 30.11 0.20 8.76
N GLN A 366 29.54 -0.77 8.06
CA GLN A 366 29.75 -0.95 6.62
C GLN A 366 28.95 0.10 5.84
N GLN A 367 29.59 0.81 4.91
CA GLN A 367 28.98 1.90 4.16
C GLN A 367 28.29 1.40 2.88
N PHE A 368 27.03 1.79 2.70
CA PHE A 368 26.14 1.44 1.59
C PHE A 368 25.69 2.69 0.83
N PRO A 369 26.28 2.98 -0.35
CA PRO A 369 25.81 4.07 -1.20
C PRO A 369 24.40 3.77 -1.73
N ILE A 370 23.43 4.63 -1.41
CA ILE A 370 22.06 4.49 -1.91
C ILE A 370 21.99 4.90 -3.38
N LYS A 371 21.43 4.02 -4.22
CA LYS A 371 21.30 4.27 -5.66
C LYS A 371 20.15 5.25 -5.94
N LEU A 372 20.37 6.14 -6.92
CA LEU A 372 19.30 6.94 -7.53
C LEU A 372 18.36 6.01 -8.32
N TRP A 373 17.15 6.50 -8.61
CA TRP A 373 16.23 5.79 -9.49
C TRP A 373 16.61 6.03 -10.94
N ASP A 374 16.60 4.95 -11.72
CA ASP A 374 16.66 5.03 -13.17
C ASP A 374 15.28 5.38 -13.75
N GLU A 375 15.25 5.63 -15.06
CA GLU A 375 14.02 5.99 -15.77
C GLU A 375 12.92 4.93 -15.61
N ALA A 376 13.29 3.65 -15.71
CA ALA A 376 12.34 2.54 -15.61
C ALA A 376 11.64 2.54 -14.24
N LYS A 377 12.40 2.74 -13.16
CA LYS A 377 11.88 2.77 -11.79
C LYS A 377 11.03 4.01 -11.52
N ILE A 378 11.35 5.15 -12.12
CA ILE A 378 10.50 6.36 -12.04
C ILE A 378 9.17 6.10 -12.76
N LYS A 379 9.19 5.50 -13.95
CA LYS A 379 7.99 5.14 -14.72
C LYS A 379 7.09 4.17 -13.94
N GLU A 380 7.67 3.12 -13.38
CA GLU A 380 6.98 2.15 -12.52
C GLU A 380 6.35 2.85 -11.30
N PHE A 381 7.11 3.72 -10.63
CA PHE A 381 6.63 4.49 -9.48
C PHE A 381 5.41 5.37 -9.81
N ILE A 382 5.49 6.12 -10.90
CA ILE A 382 4.40 7.01 -11.36
C ILE A 382 3.16 6.19 -11.69
N SER A 383 3.32 5.12 -12.47
CA SER A 383 2.23 4.22 -12.85
C SER A 383 1.55 3.62 -11.63
N HIS A 384 2.33 3.10 -10.68
CA HIS A 384 1.82 2.53 -9.43
C HIS A 384 1.02 3.55 -8.60
N ARG A 385 1.48 4.81 -8.50
CA ARG A 385 0.77 5.84 -7.74
C ARG A 385 -0.48 6.36 -8.44
N LEU A 386 -0.48 6.38 -9.77
CA LEU A 386 -1.63 6.83 -10.55
C LEU A 386 -2.66 5.73 -10.79
N SER A 387 -2.34 4.45 -10.58
CA SER A 387 -3.23 3.33 -10.92
C SER A 387 -4.60 3.38 -10.23
N GLN A 388 -4.67 4.06 -9.09
CA GLN A 388 -5.90 4.25 -8.30
C GLN A 388 -6.50 5.66 -8.49
N THR A 389 -6.02 6.40 -9.48
CA THR A 389 -6.46 7.75 -9.81
C THR A 389 -7.03 7.78 -11.21
N GLY A 390 -8.07 8.59 -11.44
CA GLY A 390 -8.57 8.87 -12.79
C GLY A 390 -7.64 9.78 -13.62
N VAL A 391 -6.40 10.02 -13.16
CA VAL A 391 -5.44 10.95 -13.77
C VAL A 391 -4.34 10.18 -14.47
N THR A 392 -4.02 10.59 -15.70
CA THR A 392 -2.92 10.03 -16.49
C THR A 392 -1.90 11.09 -16.84
N PHE A 393 -0.62 10.73 -16.81
CA PHE A 393 0.48 11.56 -17.33
C PHE A 393 0.87 11.07 -18.74
N THR A 394 1.22 11.98 -19.64
CA THR A 394 1.70 11.63 -20.99
C THR A 394 3.18 11.22 -20.95
N GLU A 395 3.66 10.58 -22.01
CA GLU A 395 5.07 10.18 -22.12
C GLU A 395 6.01 11.39 -22.10
N GLU A 396 5.62 12.52 -22.69
CA GLU A 396 6.39 13.77 -22.65
C GLU A 396 6.48 14.33 -21.23
N GLU A 397 5.38 14.28 -20.48
CA GLU A 397 5.33 14.73 -19.09
C GLU A 397 6.24 13.85 -18.21
N ILE A 398 6.16 12.53 -18.37
CA ILE A 398 7.01 11.57 -17.66
C ILE A 398 8.48 11.79 -18.02
N SER A 399 8.81 11.98 -19.29
CA SER A 399 10.18 12.25 -19.74
C SER A 399 10.75 13.54 -19.14
N SER A 400 9.91 14.57 -19.02
CA SER A 400 10.27 15.82 -18.34
C SER A 400 10.53 15.61 -16.85
N LEU A 401 9.68 14.83 -16.16
CA LEU A 401 9.85 14.49 -14.74
C LEU A 401 11.16 13.72 -14.48
N VAL A 402 11.49 12.75 -15.35
CA VAL A 402 12.74 11.99 -15.26
C VAL A 402 13.95 12.91 -15.36
N ARG A 403 13.96 13.82 -16.35
CA ARG A 403 15.06 14.76 -16.56
C ARG A 403 15.24 15.75 -15.40
N GLN A 404 14.14 16.32 -14.90
CA GLN A 404 14.17 17.32 -13.84
C GLN A 404 14.57 16.72 -12.48
N SER A 405 14.11 15.50 -12.19
CA SER A 405 14.37 14.87 -10.90
C SER A 405 15.78 14.30 -10.74
N GLN A 406 16.49 14.09 -11.85
CA GLN A 406 17.82 13.43 -11.86
C GLN A 406 17.83 12.10 -11.08
N GLY A 407 16.71 11.39 -11.04
CA GLY A 407 16.57 10.14 -10.29
C GLY A 407 16.45 10.27 -8.77
N LYS A 408 16.38 11.48 -8.21
CA LYS A 408 16.19 11.68 -6.76
C LYS A 408 14.71 11.47 -6.40
N PRO A 409 14.36 10.47 -5.55
CA PRO A 409 12.96 10.18 -5.22
C PRO A 409 12.17 11.37 -4.68
N ARG A 410 12.80 12.25 -3.89
CA ARG A 410 12.13 13.46 -3.38
C ARG A 410 11.72 14.41 -4.50
N GLU A 411 12.58 14.63 -5.49
CA GLU A 411 12.29 15.52 -6.61
C GLU A 411 11.21 14.90 -7.52
N VAL A 412 11.28 13.59 -7.76
CA VAL A 412 10.22 12.85 -8.47
C VAL A 412 8.88 13.07 -7.77
N MET A 413 8.80 12.85 -6.45
CA MET A 413 7.58 13.03 -5.66
C MET A 413 7.03 14.46 -5.76
N GLN A 414 7.88 15.47 -5.58
CA GLN A 414 7.47 16.88 -5.59
C GLN A 414 6.97 17.32 -6.97
N SER A 415 7.64 16.91 -8.04
CA SER A 415 7.25 17.27 -9.39
C SER A 415 5.97 16.54 -9.82
N CYS A 416 5.83 15.25 -9.48
CA CYS A 416 4.59 14.50 -9.71
C CYS A 416 3.42 15.10 -8.92
N PHE A 417 3.65 15.52 -7.68
CA PHE A 417 2.63 16.19 -6.86
C PHE A 417 2.09 17.44 -7.55
N LYS A 418 2.98 18.32 -8.04
CA LYS A 418 2.59 19.55 -8.75
C LYS A 418 1.81 19.23 -10.03
N LEU A 419 2.32 18.33 -10.86
CA LEU A 419 1.67 17.95 -12.12
C LEU A 419 0.28 17.35 -11.88
N TYR A 420 0.14 16.47 -10.89
CA TYR A 420 -1.15 15.90 -10.51
C TYR A 420 -2.16 16.97 -10.12
N GLN A 421 -1.76 17.96 -9.31
CA GLN A 421 -2.65 19.07 -8.94
C GLN A 421 -3.11 19.88 -10.15
N THR A 422 -2.19 20.19 -11.08
CA THR A 422 -2.53 20.90 -12.32
C THR A 422 -3.54 20.12 -13.15
N LYS A 423 -3.37 18.80 -13.29
CA LYS A 423 -4.29 17.94 -14.05
C LYS A 423 -5.68 17.90 -13.43
N VAL A 424 -5.76 17.72 -12.11
CA VAL A 424 -7.04 17.71 -11.37
C VAL A 424 -7.74 19.05 -11.50
N ASN A 425 -7.04 20.18 -11.30
CA ASN A 425 -7.63 21.51 -11.42
C ASN A 425 -8.16 21.79 -12.83
N ASN A 426 -7.39 21.44 -13.87
CA ASN A 426 -7.80 21.64 -15.26
C ASN A 426 -9.01 20.76 -15.65
N SER A 427 -9.15 19.59 -15.05
CA SER A 427 -10.34 18.75 -15.25
C SER A 427 -11.58 19.31 -14.57
N ALA A 428 -11.43 19.97 -13.41
CA ALA A 428 -12.52 20.61 -12.68
C ALA A 428 -13.02 21.92 -13.32
N SER A 429 -12.16 22.63 -14.07
CA SER A 429 -12.57 23.84 -14.81
C SER A 429 -13.28 23.57 -16.14
N ARG A 430 -13.37 22.29 -16.56
CA ARG A 430 -14.03 21.87 -17.81
C ARG A 430 -15.39 21.18 -17.57
N THR A 431 -15.79 21.06 -16.32
CA THR A 431 -17.11 20.62 -15.85
C THR A 431 -17.85 21.81 -15.26
#